data_AF-A0A6C0JYA5-F1
#
_entry.id   AF-A0A6C0JYA5-F1
#
_cell.length_a   1.000
_cell.length_b   1.000
_cell.length_c   1.000
_cell.angle_alpha   90.00
_cell.angle_beta   90.00
_cell.angle_gamma   90.00
#
_symmetry.space_group_name_H-M   'P 1'
#
loop_
_entity.id
_entity.type
_entity.pdbx_description
1 polymer ?
#
loop_
_entity_poly.entity_id
_entity_poly.type
_entity_poly.pdbx_seq_one_letter_code
_entity_poly.pdbx_strand_id
1 'polypeptide(L)'
;MDIKYTKDGKKVVVVGKLNATQSIVQEIFVSADGTELPAGDNFVASNLLSEPIKSWQENRLATLQTKYDEDRKLFESNITQQRKKYDQDRQKLQEKTKQLDFIYKNIDKEPFTTLFNFIEDKITHFVCINYNETVIKSYDDVMFYVSQHDSGGIKLLTLYGTGWTPGDSRTKTPLGFTWKISQYDDGSGNRYELLPATSYENAIQLGIDYILTKHKNEKRITEMMLKFQHKYCLKIFSDEELIEYYEKVLNNIQSFNLKNIEKLHSAVQDSESEIKQIKDILKQLNKK
;
A
#
# COMPACT_ATOMS: atom_id res chain seq x y z
N MET A 1 -71.05 -14.23 -5.35
CA MET A 1 -71.81 -13.03 -4.92
C MET A 1 -71.21 -11.83 -5.62
N ASP A 2 -72.02 -11.03 -6.31
CA ASP A 2 -71.54 -9.78 -6.92
C ASP A 2 -71.60 -8.67 -5.86
N ILE A 3 -70.46 -8.37 -5.26
CA ILE A 3 -70.33 -7.38 -4.19
C ILE A 3 -70.03 -6.01 -4.82
N LYS A 4 -70.75 -5.00 -4.36
CA LYS A 4 -70.61 -3.61 -4.78
C LYS A 4 -70.68 -2.67 -3.58
N TYR A 5 -70.42 -1.40 -3.83
CA TYR A 5 -70.53 -0.33 -2.84
C TYR A 5 -71.52 0.73 -3.31
N THR A 6 -72.36 1.22 -2.39
CA THR A 6 -73.24 2.36 -2.67
C THR A 6 -72.45 3.67 -2.64
N LYS A 7 -73.05 4.75 -3.15
CA LYS A 7 -72.47 6.10 -3.07
C LYS A 7 -72.23 6.59 -1.63
N ASP A 8 -72.96 6.04 -0.68
CA ASP A 8 -72.84 6.36 0.75
C ASP A 8 -71.82 5.47 1.47
N GLY A 9 -71.08 4.63 0.73
CA GLY A 9 -70.00 3.78 1.26
C GLY A 9 -70.46 2.43 1.84
N LYS A 10 -71.74 2.07 1.72
CA LYS A 10 -72.26 0.79 2.22
C LYS A 10 -71.84 -0.36 1.33
N LYS A 11 -71.40 -1.47 1.94
CA LYS A 11 -71.09 -2.73 1.24
C LYS A 11 -72.38 -3.49 1.00
N VAL A 12 -72.64 -3.89 -0.25
CA VAL A 12 -73.88 -4.56 -0.64
C VAL A 12 -73.63 -5.72 -1.60
N VAL A 13 -74.52 -6.71 -1.60
CA VAL A 13 -74.58 -7.77 -2.63
C VAL A 13 -75.72 -7.51 -3.60
N VAL A 14 -75.48 -7.70 -4.89
CA VAL A 14 -76.52 -7.54 -5.93
C VAL A 14 -77.40 -8.79 -5.97
N VAL A 15 -78.69 -8.63 -5.67
CA VAL A 15 -79.68 -9.71 -5.63
C VAL A 15 -80.44 -9.81 -6.95
N GLY A 16 -80.67 -8.69 -7.64
CA GLY A 16 -81.35 -8.68 -8.93
C GLY A 16 -81.33 -7.31 -9.60
N LYS A 17 -81.73 -7.24 -10.88
CA LYS A 17 -81.87 -5.97 -11.61
C LYS A 17 -83.33 -5.56 -11.63
N LEU A 18 -83.62 -4.32 -11.24
CA LEU A 18 -84.97 -3.75 -11.32
C LEU A 18 -85.22 -3.15 -12.70
N ASN A 19 -84.22 -2.46 -13.26
CA ASN A 19 -84.22 -1.94 -14.63
C ASN A 19 -82.76 -1.76 -15.13
N ALA A 20 -82.57 -1.11 -16.28
CA ALA A 20 -81.25 -0.89 -16.87
C ALA A 20 -80.28 -0.07 -15.99
N THR A 21 -80.78 0.70 -15.01
CA THR A 21 -80.00 1.65 -14.19
C THR A 21 -80.03 1.37 -12.68
N GLN A 22 -80.99 0.56 -12.23
CA GLN A 22 -81.25 0.29 -10.81
C GLN A 22 -81.21 -1.22 -10.54
N SER A 23 -80.56 -1.58 -9.44
CA SER A 23 -80.46 -2.96 -8.97
C SER A 23 -81.03 -3.08 -7.56
N ILE A 24 -81.64 -4.23 -7.28
CA ILE A 24 -82.04 -4.63 -5.93
C ILE A 24 -80.80 -5.20 -5.26
N VAL A 25 -80.40 -4.58 -4.16
CA VAL A 25 -79.20 -4.94 -3.40
C VAL A 25 -79.57 -5.23 -1.96
N GLN A 26 -78.72 -6.03 -1.30
CA GLN A 26 -78.86 -6.36 0.11
C GLN A 26 -77.61 -5.89 0.86
N GLU A 27 -77.78 -5.20 1.99
CA GLU A 27 -76.67 -4.72 2.81
C GLU A 27 -75.91 -5.89 3.45
N ILE A 28 -74.58 -5.84 3.34
CA ILE A 28 -73.67 -6.78 3.99
C ILE A 28 -73.20 -6.14 5.29
N PHE A 29 -73.57 -6.74 6.42
CA PHE A 29 -73.03 -6.37 7.72
C PHE A 29 -71.80 -7.21 8.04
N VAL A 30 -70.88 -6.63 8.81
CA VAL A 30 -69.69 -7.33 9.31
C VAL A 30 -69.89 -7.57 10.80
N SER A 31 -69.87 -8.83 11.23
CA SER A 31 -69.95 -9.17 12.67
C SER A 31 -68.66 -8.76 13.39
N ALA A 32 -68.69 -8.74 14.73
CA ALA A 32 -67.52 -8.40 15.55
C ALA A 32 -66.29 -9.31 15.29
N ASP A 33 -66.53 -10.53 14.81
CA ASP A 33 -65.49 -11.51 14.45
C ASP A 33 -65.00 -11.38 13.00
N GLY A 34 -65.47 -10.36 12.26
CA GLY A 34 -65.10 -10.10 10.87
C GLY A 34 -65.89 -10.91 9.83
N THR A 35 -66.91 -11.68 10.23
CA THR A 35 -67.72 -12.47 9.31
C THR A 35 -68.72 -11.58 8.57
N GLU A 36 -68.70 -11.64 7.24
CA GLU A 36 -69.61 -10.86 6.38
C GLU A 36 -70.93 -11.59 6.17
N LEU A 37 -72.05 -10.95 6.53
CA LEU A 37 -73.39 -11.53 6.47
C LEU A 37 -74.32 -10.63 5.64
N PRO A 38 -74.87 -11.12 4.52
CA PRO A 38 -75.92 -10.44 3.78
C PRO A 38 -77.24 -10.61 4.56
N ALA A 39 -77.42 -9.78 5.58
CA ALA A 39 -78.54 -9.87 6.53
C ALA A 39 -79.37 -8.58 6.62
N GLY A 40 -79.00 -7.54 5.87
CA GLY A 40 -79.79 -6.31 5.80
C GLY A 40 -81.02 -6.44 4.91
N ASP A 41 -81.84 -5.40 4.96
CA ASP A 41 -83.03 -5.29 4.11
C ASP A 41 -82.64 -5.15 2.64
N ASN A 42 -83.53 -5.63 1.78
CA ASN A 42 -83.41 -5.43 0.34
C ASN A 42 -83.86 -4.00 -0.01
N PHE A 43 -83.01 -3.25 -0.69
CA PHE A 43 -83.35 -1.92 -1.16
C PHE A 43 -82.84 -1.68 -2.59
N VAL A 44 -83.37 -0.65 -3.23
CA VAL A 44 -83.03 -0.31 -4.62
C VAL A 44 -81.89 0.70 -4.62
N ALA A 45 -80.78 0.36 -5.27
CA ALA A 45 -79.63 1.23 -5.42
C ALA A 45 -79.31 1.49 -6.90
N SER A 46 -78.86 2.71 -7.19
CA SER A 46 -78.32 3.10 -8.50
C SER A 46 -76.85 3.47 -8.37
N ASN A 47 -76.09 3.39 -9.46
CA ASN A 47 -74.67 3.77 -9.51
C ASN A 47 -73.80 3.02 -8.48
N LEU A 48 -73.89 1.69 -8.52
CA LEU A 48 -73.06 0.80 -7.70
C LEU A 48 -71.60 0.83 -8.16
N LEU A 49 -70.68 0.94 -7.21
CA LEU A 49 -69.25 0.99 -7.45
C LEU A 49 -68.59 -0.37 -7.20
N SER A 50 -67.52 -0.65 -7.94
CA SER A 50 -66.71 -1.86 -7.76
C SER A 50 -65.82 -1.80 -6.52
N GLU A 51 -65.50 -0.59 -6.03
CA GLU A 51 -64.64 -0.34 -4.88
C GLU A 51 -65.28 0.70 -3.95
N PRO A 52 -64.95 0.69 -2.64
CA PRO A 52 -65.44 1.68 -1.70
C PRO A 52 -64.94 3.08 -2.08
N ILE A 53 -65.81 4.08 -1.91
CA ILE A 53 -65.44 5.48 -2.16
C ILE A 53 -64.43 5.91 -1.10
N LYS A 54 -63.22 6.26 -1.54
CA LYS A 54 -62.26 7.01 -0.74
C LYS A 54 -62.56 8.48 -0.90
N SER A 55 -62.63 9.22 0.20
CA SER A 55 -62.80 10.67 0.13
C SER A 55 -61.58 11.31 -0.53
N TRP A 56 -61.77 12.45 -1.21
CA TRP A 56 -60.65 13.22 -1.76
C TRP A 56 -59.64 13.59 -0.67
N GLN A 57 -60.11 13.88 0.54
CA GLN A 57 -59.27 14.20 1.69
C GLN A 57 -58.36 13.03 2.10
N GLU A 58 -58.90 11.80 2.19
CA GLU A 58 -58.11 10.61 2.51
C GLU A 58 -57.06 10.30 1.45
N ASN A 59 -57.43 10.36 0.16
CA ASN A 59 -56.46 10.16 -0.93
C ASN A 59 -55.39 11.24 -0.94
N ARG A 60 -55.76 12.50 -0.67
CA ARG A 60 -54.82 13.62 -0.58
C ARG A 60 -53.87 13.47 0.61
N LEU A 61 -54.38 13.03 1.74
CA LEU A 61 -53.60 12.80 2.96
C LEU A 61 -52.62 11.63 2.78
N ALA A 62 -53.07 10.52 2.19
CA ALA A 62 -52.20 9.39 1.83
C ALA A 62 -51.07 9.83 0.88
N THR A 63 -51.41 10.62 -0.15
CA THR A 63 -50.41 11.15 -1.10
C THR A 63 -49.38 12.07 -0.41
N LEU A 64 -49.84 12.92 0.52
CA LEU A 64 -48.96 13.81 1.28
C LEU A 64 -48.05 13.03 2.23
N GLN A 65 -48.56 11.98 2.87
CA GLN A 65 -47.76 11.09 3.72
C GLN A 65 -46.67 10.39 2.92
N THR A 66 -46.99 9.83 1.75
CA THR A 66 -45.99 9.18 0.89
C THR A 66 -44.89 10.16 0.48
N LYS A 67 -45.25 11.38 0.04
CA LYS A 67 -44.26 12.41 -0.30
C LYS A 67 -43.38 12.79 0.88
N TYR A 68 -43.99 12.98 2.05
CA TYR A 68 -43.25 13.30 3.27
C TYR A 68 -42.24 12.21 3.63
N ASP A 69 -42.61 10.93 3.51
CA ASP A 69 -41.72 9.81 3.80
C ASP A 69 -40.58 9.69 2.77
N GLU A 70 -40.85 9.97 1.50
CA GLU A 70 -39.84 10.02 0.44
C GLU A 70 -38.83 11.16 0.67
N ASP A 71 -39.34 12.38 0.90
CA ASP A 71 -38.51 13.55 1.18
C ASP A 71 -37.67 13.34 2.45
N ARG A 72 -38.27 12.79 3.50
CA ARG A 72 -37.56 12.45 4.74
C ARG A 72 -36.40 11.51 4.49
N LYS A 73 -36.61 10.40 3.77
CA LYS A 73 -35.55 9.44 3.44
C LYS A 73 -34.45 10.08 2.58
N LEU A 74 -34.83 10.92 1.62
CA LEU A 74 -33.88 11.64 0.78
C LEU A 74 -33.00 12.57 1.63
N PHE A 75 -33.59 13.38 2.51
CA PHE A 75 -32.85 14.27 3.39
C PHE A 75 -31.98 13.53 4.40
N GLU A 76 -32.48 12.45 5.01
CA GLU A 76 -31.68 11.60 5.92
C GLU A 76 -30.46 10.99 5.21
N SER A 77 -30.65 10.51 3.97
CA SER A 77 -29.55 10.01 3.12
C SER A 77 -28.53 11.11 2.81
N ASN A 78 -28.99 12.29 2.39
CA ASN A 78 -28.13 13.43 2.08
C ASN A 78 -27.32 13.89 3.30
N ILE A 79 -27.94 14.01 4.47
CA ILE A 79 -27.26 14.36 5.72
C ILE A 79 -26.19 13.31 6.05
N THR A 80 -26.52 12.02 5.90
CA THR A 80 -25.58 10.93 6.18
C THR A 80 -24.38 10.97 5.24
N GLN A 81 -24.59 11.21 3.95
CA GLN A 81 -23.51 11.37 2.98
C GLN A 81 -22.63 12.59 3.27
N GLN A 82 -23.24 13.73 3.61
CA GLN A 82 -22.50 14.95 3.95
C GLN A 82 -21.67 14.78 5.21
N ARG A 83 -22.22 14.14 6.26
CA ARG A 83 -21.47 13.82 7.48
C ARG A 83 -20.27 12.92 7.18
N LYS A 84 -20.47 11.85 6.42
CA LYS A 84 -19.39 10.95 6.01
C LYS A 84 -18.29 11.70 5.25
N LYS A 85 -18.66 12.57 4.31
CA LYS A 85 -17.68 13.37 3.54
C LYS A 85 -16.91 14.33 4.46
N TYR A 86 -17.62 15.02 5.35
CA TYR A 86 -17.01 15.92 6.33
C TYR A 86 -16.01 15.18 7.22
N ASP A 87 -16.39 14.01 7.76
CA ASP A 87 -15.51 13.21 8.61
C ASP A 87 -14.27 12.72 7.85
N GLN A 88 -14.44 12.30 6.59
CA GLN A 88 -13.32 11.91 5.73
C GLN A 88 -12.37 13.10 5.47
N ASP A 89 -12.90 14.26 5.13
CA ASP A 89 -12.09 15.44 4.84
C ASP A 89 -11.40 15.97 6.10
N ARG A 90 -12.09 15.93 7.26
CA ARG A 90 -11.51 16.22 8.57
C ARG A 90 -10.35 15.27 8.88
N GLN A 91 -10.53 13.96 8.69
CA GLN A 91 -9.46 12.98 8.92
C GLN A 91 -8.26 13.22 8.00
N LYS A 92 -8.50 13.47 6.70
CA LYS A 92 -7.43 13.82 5.75
C LYS A 92 -6.66 15.05 6.20
N LEU A 93 -7.35 16.10 6.64
CA LEU A 93 -6.72 17.33 7.13
C LEU A 93 -5.92 17.07 8.40
N GLN A 94 -6.46 16.30 9.35
CA GLN A 94 -5.75 15.94 10.57
C GLN A 94 -4.46 15.17 10.28
N GLU A 95 -4.50 14.17 9.40
CA GLU A 95 -3.31 13.41 9.02
C GLU A 95 -2.29 14.27 8.26
N LYS A 96 -2.75 15.16 7.36
CA LYS A 96 -1.87 16.14 6.70
C LYS A 96 -1.19 17.06 7.71
N THR A 97 -1.93 17.59 8.68
CA THR A 97 -1.35 18.47 9.71
C THR A 97 -0.36 17.71 10.59
N LYS A 98 -0.68 16.50 11.03
CA LYS A 98 0.26 15.65 11.78
C LYS A 98 1.54 15.39 10.99
N GLN A 99 1.41 15.07 9.70
CA GLN A 99 2.54 14.85 8.82
C GLN A 99 3.39 16.12 8.67
N LEU A 100 2.77 17.28 8.45
CA LEU A 100 3.48 18.55 8.33
C LEU A 100 4.18 18.94 9.63
N ASP A 101 3.52 18.81 10.78
CA ASP A 101 4.14 19.04 12.10
C ASP A 101 5.32 18.11 12.34
N PHE A 102 5.18 16.84 11.96
CA PHE A 102 6.24 15.86 12.07
C PHE A 102 7.43 16.21 11.15
N ILE A 103 7.16 16.60 9.89
CA ILE A 103 8.18 17.08 8.96
C ILE A 103 8.88 18.31 9.54
N TYR A 104 8.13 19.34 9.89
CA TYR A 104 8.69 20.59 10.41
C TYR A 104 9.61 20.38 11.62
N LYS A 105 9.26 19.47 12.53
CA LYS A 105 10.06 19.17 13.73
C LYS A 105 11.31 18.33 13.47
N ASN A 106 11.33 17.52 12.41
CA ASN A 106 12.38 16.52 12.20
C ASN A 106 13.14 16.68 10.88
N ILE A 107 12.76 17.65 10.03
CA ILE A 107 13.39 17.84 8.72
C ILE A 107 14.83 18.33 8.88
N ASP A 108 15.76 17.57 8.33
CA ASP A 108 17.12 18.05 8.15
C ASP A 108 17.17 19.10 7.04
N LYS A 109 17.85 20.22 7.30
CA LYS A 109 17.99 21.32 6.32
C LYS A 109 19.16 21.09 5.38
N GLU A 110 20.15 20.28 5.77
CA GLU A 110 21.33 19.95 4.97
C GLU A 110 20.98 19.50 3.53
N PRO A 111 20.02 18.58 3.30
CA PRO A 111 19.67 18.13 1.95
C PRO A 111 19.20 19.24 1.00
N PHE A 112 18.58 20.30 1.53
CA PHE A 112 18.17 21.46 0.73
C PHE A 112 19.36 22.36 0.39
N THR A 113 20.31 22.53 1.31
CA THR A 113 21.59 23.19 1.02
C THR A 113 22.32 22.47 -0.11
N THR A 114 22.32 21.14 -0.11
CA THR A 114 22.90 20.33 -1.19
C THR A 114 22.21 20.55 -2.53
N LEU A 115 20.87 20.72 -2.55
CA LEU A 115 20.13 21.06 -3.77
C LEU A 115 20.60 22.41 -4.33
N PHE A 116 20.76 23.43 -3.48
CA PHE A 116 21.27 24.74 -3.90
C PHE A 116 22.71 24.63 -4.41
N ASN A 117 23.59 23.91 -3.70
CA ASN A 117 24.96 23.68 -4.14
C ASN A 117 25.03 22.96 -5.49
N PHE A 118 24.09 22.07 -5.79
CA PHE A 118 24.00 21.42 -7.09
C PHE A 118 23.58 22.39 -8.20
N ILE A 119 22.56 23.22 -7.96
CA ILE A 119 22.10 24.23 -8.93
C ILE A 119 23.18 25.28 -9.20
N GLU A 120 23.97 25.63 -8.19
CA GLU A 120 25.06 26.60 -8.27
C GLU A 120 26.38 26.01 -8.79
N ASP A 121 26.38 24.75 -9.25
CA ASP A 121 27.56 24.05 -9.77
C ASP A 121 28.74 23.99 -8.77
N LYS A 122 28.42 23.93 -7.46
CA LYS A 122 29.40 23.84 -6.38
C LYS A 122 29.78 22.40 -6.02
N ILE A 123 29.03 21.42 -6.52
CA ILE A 123 29.30 20.00 -6.25
C ILE A 123 30.41 19.53 -7.18
N THR A 124 31.54 19.12 -6.61
CA THR A 124 32.72 18.69 -7.38
C THR A 124 33.00 17.19 -7.26
N HIS A 125 32.51 16.56 -6.19
CA HIS A 125 32.77 15.16 -5.88
C HIS A 125 31.53 14.47 -5.34
N PHE A 126 31.52 13.15 -5.42
CA PHE A 126 30.48 12.30 -4.88
C PHE A 126 31.06 11.12 -4.11
N VAL A 127 30.54 10.86 -2.91
CA VAL A 127 30.73 9.58 -2.24
C VAL A 127 29.69 8.61 -2.79
N CYS A 128 30.10 7.70 -3.66
CA CYS A 128 29.25 6.67 -4.25
C CYS A 128 29.15 5.47 -3.30
N ILE A 129 27.93 5.11 -2.92
CA ILE A 129 27.65 4.02 -1.99
C ILE A 129 27.04 2.85 -2.77
N ASN A 130 27.80 1.75 -2.85
CA ASN A 130 27.36 0.48 -3.42
C ASN A 130 27.30 -0.60 -2.33
N TYR A 131 26.69 -1.73 -2.66
CA TYR A 131 26.57 -2.85 -1.72
C TYR A 131 27.93 -3.33 -1.19
N ASN A 132 28.96 -3.37 -2.06
CA ASN A 132 30.28 -3.93 -1.75
C ASN A 132 31.40 -2.89 -1.61
N GLU A 133 31.14 -1.62 -1.95
CA GLU A 133 32.18 -0.59 -1.98
C GLU A 133 31.58 0.79 -1.71
N THR A 134 32.31 1.62 -0.97
CA THR A 134 32.13 3.07 -0.93
C THR A 134 33.33 3.71 -1.59
N VAL A 135 33.11 4.62 -2.54
CA VAL A 135 34.18 5.25 -3.33
C VAL A 135 33.86 6.69 -3.64
N ILE A 136 34.85 7.56 -3.51
CA ILE A 136 34.81 8.96 -3.93
C ILE A 136 35.16 9.04 -5.42
N LYS A 137 34.33 9.74 -6.18
CA LYS A 137 34.52 10.02 -7.61
C LYS A 137 34.32 11.51 -7.89
N SER A 138 34.91 12.00 -8.98
CA SER A 138 34.67 13.37 -9.45
C SER A 138 33.25 13.55 -9.96
N TYR A 139 32.80 14.79 -10.11
CA TYR A 139 31.51 15.10 -10.70
C TYR A 139 31.36 14.46 -12.08
N ASP A 140 32.37 14.64 -12.94
CA ASP A 140 32.32 14.19 -14.32
C ASP A 140 32.22 12.67 -14.45
N ASP A 141 32.99 11.94 -13.61
CA ASP A 141 32.97 10.47 -13.58
C ASP A 141 31.60 9.89 -13.19
N VAL A 142 30.81 10.67 -12.48
CA VAL A 142 29.54 10.22 -11.91
C VAL A 142 28.37 10.69 -12.76
N MET A 143 28.35 11.97 -13.14
CA MET A 143 27.20 12.61 -13.77
C MET A 143 27.09 12.31 -15.25
N PHE A 144 28.20 12.06 -15.95
CA PHE A 144 28.12 11.72 -17.37
C PHE A 144 28.03 10.20 -17.58
N TYR A 145 27.26 9.79 -18.58
CA TYR A 145 27.33 8.44 -19.14
C TYR A 145 27.63 8.52 -20.62
N VAL A 146 28.38 7.54 -21.13
CA VAL A 146 28.63 7.39 -22.57
C VAL A 146 27.69 6.32 -23.11
N SER A 147 26.84 6.71 -24.05
CA SER A 147 26.03 5.79 -24.85
C SER A 147 26.89 5.23 -25.99
N GLN A 148 26.73 3.95 -26.35
CA GLN A 148 27.40 3.38 -27.53
C GLN A 148 26.88 3.98 -28.85
N HIS A 149 25.73 4.66 -28.84
CA HIS A 149 25.03 5.13 -30.02
C HIS A 149 24.77 6.64 -30.07
N ASP A 150 24.95 7.35 -28.95
CA ASP A 150 24.72 8.80 -28.85
C ASP A 150 25.88 9.50 -28.14
N SER A 151 26.02 10.81 -28.40
CA SER A 151 26.77 11.70 -27.52
C SER A 151 26.19 11.55 -26.11
N GLY A 152 27.01 11.10 -25.16
CA GLY A 152 26.61 10.83 -23.79
C GLY A 152 25.75 11.93 -23.14
N GLY A 153 25.04 11.57 -22.06
CA GLY A 153 24.12 12.46 -21.35
C GLY A 153 24.51 12.71 -19.91
N ILE A 154 23.81 13.64 -19.27
CA ILE A 154 23.87 13.88 -17.82
C ILE A 154 22.83 12.99 -17.14
N LYS A 155 23.26 12.15 -16.19
CA LYS A 155 22.39 11.27 -15.42
C LYS A 155 21.43 12.05 -14.53
N LEU A 156 20.27 11.46 -14.28
CA LEU A 156 19.28 12.05 -13.38
C LEU A 156 19.68 11.92 -11.92
N LEU A 157 19.98 13.06 -11.29
CA LEU A 157 20.11 13.18 -9.83
C LEU A 157 18.75 13.47 -9.20
N THR A 158 18.35 12.68 -8.20
CA THR A 158 17.03 12.79 -7.56
C THR A 158 17.16 12.73 -6.04
N LEU A 159 16.42 13.62 -5.36
CA LEU A 159 16.27 13.61 -3.91
C LEU A 159 15.09 12.70 -3.52
N TYR A 160 15.37 11.58 -2.87
CA TYR A 160 14.33 10.68 -2.36
C TYR A 160 14.03 10.98 -0.89
N GLY A 161 12.75 11.06 -0.54
CA GLY A 161 12.33 10.94 0.86
C GLY A 161 12.48 9.49 1.31
N THR A 162 13.16 9.27 2.44
CA THR A 162 13.20 7.95 3.06
C THR A 162 12.09 7.85 4.09
N GLY A 163 11.09 7.03 3.79
CA GLY A 163 9.99 6.74 4.71
C GLY A 163 10.43 5.81 5.84
N TRP A 164 9.88 6.00 7.02
CA TRP A 164 9.93 5.00 8.08
C TRP A 164 9.19 3.74 7.61
N THR A 165 9.90 2.61 7.50
CA THR A 165 9.28 1.29 7.33
C THR A 165 9.36 0.55 8.67
N PRO A 166 8.25 0.27 9.36
CA PRO A 166 8.30 -0.51 10.60
C PRO A 166 8.93 -1.88 10.34
N GLY A 167 10.07 -2.14 10.98
CA GLY A 167 10.82 -3.40 10.86
C GLY A 167 12.10 -3.33 10.02
N ASP A 168 12.38 -2.23 9.30
CA ASP A 168 13.66 -2.04 8.62
C ASP A 168 14.66 -1.35 9.55
N SER A 169 15.66 -2.11 10.02
CA SER A 169 16.75 -1.62 10.85
C SER A 169 17.66 -0.61 10.15
N ARG A 170 17.52 -0.42 8.84
CA ARG A 170 18.27 0.55 8.03
C ARG A 170 17.70 1.97 8.08
N THR A 171 16.45 2.16 8.50
CA THR A 171 15.79 3.48 8.55
C THR A 171 15.38 3.81 9.99
N LYS A 172 16.37 4.13 10.84
CA LYS A 172 16.12 4.69 12.18
C LYS A 172 16.24 6.22 12.23
N THR A 173 16.46 6.87 11.09
CA THR A 173 16.35 8.33 10.99
C THR A 173 14.90 8.72 10.70
N PRO A 174 14.25 9.51 11.56
CA PRO A 174 12.95 10.07 11.25
C PRO A 174 13.15 11.07 10.10
N LEU A 175 12.53 10.83 8.93
CA LEU A 175 12.62 11.70 7.74
C LEU A 175 14.06 11.95 7.26
N GLY A 176 14.71 10.94 6.69
CA GLY A 176 15.92 11.17 5.93
C GLY A 176 15.59 11.61 4.50
N PHE A 177 16.46 12.41 3.91
CA PHE A 177 16.54 12.51 2.46
C PHE A 177 17.80 11.81 1.98
N THR A 178 17.71 11.14 0.85
CA THR A 178 18.85 10.46 0.24
C THR A 178 18.93 10.85 -1.22
N TRP A 179 20.09 11.36 -1.62
CA TRP A 179 20.39 11.62 -3.01
C TRP A 179 20.69 10.30 -3.72
N LYS A 180 20.04 10.09 -4.86
CA LYS A 180 20.30 8.95 -5.73
C LYS A 180 20.51 9.40 -7.15
N ILE A 181 21.42 8.74 -7.84
CA ILE A 181 21.62 8.91 -9.28
C ILE A 181 21.07 7.70 -10.02
N SER A 182 20.36 7.98 -11.10
CA SER A 182 19.91 6.96 -12.04
C SER A 182 21.03 6.65 -13.03
N GLN A 183 21.01 5.45 -13.61
CA GLN A 183 22.00 5.06 -14.60
C GLN A 183 21.94 5.93 -15.87
N TYR A 184 20.73 6.38 -16.21
CA TYR A 184 20.42 7.19 -17.39
C TYR A 184 19.74 8.52 -17.00
N ASP A 185 19.57 9.39 -18.00
CA ASP A 185 18.95 10.73 -17.89
C ASP A 185 17.43 10.69 -17.70
N ASP A 186 16.76 9.67 -18.24
CA ASP A 186 15.31 9.45 -18.12
C ASP A 186 14.88 8.83 -16.77
N GLY A 187 15.85 8.55 -15.88
CA GLY A 187 15.60 7.94 -14.57
C GLY A 187 15.43 6.42 -14.59
N SER A 188 15.70 5.78 -15.73
CA SER A 188 15.69 4.32 -15.88
C SER A 188 17.01 3.67 -15.43
N GLY A 189 17.01 2.33 -15.41
CA GLY A 189 18.15 1.52 -14.98
C GLY A 189 18.33 1.45 -13.46
N ASN A 190 19.54 1.10 -13.04
CA ASN A 190 19.88 1.01 -11.62
C ASN A 190 19.97 2.39 -10.97
N ARG A 191 19.69 2.44 -9.66
CA ARG A 191 19.80 3.65 -8.85
C ARG A 191 20.83 3.44 -7.77
N TYR A 192 21.76 4.38 -7.66
CA TYR A 192 22.86 4.33 -6.70
C TYR A 192 22.71 5.45 -5.69
N GLU A 193 22.98 5.14 -4.43
CA GLU A 193 23.02 6.14 -3.37
C GLU A 193 24.33 6.90 -3.45
N LEU A 194 24.26 8.21 -3.24
CA LEU A 194 25.42 9.07 -3.24
C LEU A 194 25.31 10.19 -2.20
N LEU A 195 26.46 10.69 -1.77
CA LEU A 195 26.59 11.88 -0.95
C LEU A 195 27.32 12.95 -1.76
N PRO A 196 26.64 14.03 -2.17
CA PRO A 196 27.27 15.12 -2.91
C PRO A 196 28.21 15.93 -2.01
N ALA A 197 29.37 16.29 -2.54
CA ALA A 197 30.41 17.03 -1.83
C ALA A 197 30.91 18.22 -2.65
N THR A 198 31.24 19.32 -1.98
CA THR A 198 31.75 20.54 -2.63
C THR A 198 33.26 20.52 -2.85
N SER A 199 33.96 19.59 -2.22
CA SER A 199 35.41 19.38 -2.36
C SER A 199 35.75 17.91 -2.07
N TYR A 200 36.99 17.51 -2.40
CA TYR A 200 37.47 16.17 -2.11
C TYR A 200 37.58 15.92 -0.61
N GLU A 201 38.06 16.90 0.15
CA GLU A 201 38.18 16.85 1.61
C GLU A 201 36.80 16.71 2.27
N ASN A 202 35.82 17.46 1.77
CA ASN A 202 34.42 17.32 2.20
C ASN A 202 33.89 15.91 1.88
N ALA A 203 34.20 15.35 0.71
CA ALA A 203 33.81 13.99 0.35
C ALA A 203 34.43 12.93 1.27
N ILE A 204 35.69 13.11 1.67
CA ILE A 204 36.35 12.25 2.66
C ILE A 204 35.60 12.29 3.99
N GLN A 205 35.27 13.49 4.49
CA GLN A 205 34.53 13.63 5.74
C GLN A 205 33.15 12.96 5.67
N LEU A 206 32.39 13.21 4.60
CA LEU A 206 31.09 12.58 4.38
C LEU A 206 31.19 11.05 4.32
N GLY A 207 32.24 10.52 3.70
CA GLY A 207 32.50 9.08 3.65
C GLY A 207 32.83 8.48 5.02
N ILE A 208 33.62 9.20 5.85
CA ILE A 208 33.91 8.82 7.24
C ILE A 208 32.61 8.80 8.06
N ASP A 209 31.82 9.87 7.99
CA ASP A 209 30.57 10.00 8.73
C ASP A 209 29.57 8.88 8.36
N TYR A 210 29.49 8.55 7.07
CA TYR A 210 28.71 7.42 6.58
C TYR A 210 29.16 6.10 7.18
N ILE A 211 30.48 5.82 7.17
CA ILE A 211 31.05 4.57 7.70
C ILE A 211 30.81 4.45 9.20
N LEU A 212 31.07 5.52 9.96
CA LEU A 212 30.87 5.54 11.41
C LEU A 212 29.40 5.33 11.77
N THR A 213 28.49 5.99 11.04
CA THR A 213 27.04 5.81 11.22
C THR A 213 26.62 4.37 10.93
N LYS A 214 27.12 3.80 9.83
CA LYS A 214 26.82 2.41 9.45
C LYS A 214 27.39 1.41 10.47
N HIS A 215 28.61 1.63 10.93
CA HIS A 215 29.23 0.82 11.97
C HIS A 215 28.43 0.86 13.28
N LYS A 216 28.02 2.05 13.73
CA LYS A 216 27.17 2.24 14.92
C LYS A 216 25.84 1.49 14.80
N ASN A 217 25.23 1.48 13.62
CA ASN A 217 23.95 0.83 13.38
C ASN A 217 24.07 -0.70 13.27
N GLU A 218 25.08 -1.20 12.56
CA GLU A 218 25.27 -2.65 12.37
C GLU A 218 26.05 -3.32 13.51
N LYS A 219 26.71 -2.53 14.37
CA LYS A 219 27.58 -2.98 15.47
C LYS A 219 28.63 -4.01 15.02
N ARG A 220 29.20 -3.79 13.83
CA ARG A 220 30.26 -4.63 13.25
C ARG A 220 31.06 -3.86 12.21
N ILE A 221 32.30 -4.27 12.00
CA ILE A 221 33.11 -3.84 10.86
C ILE A 221 32.76 -4.71 9.65
N THR A 222 32.70 -4.09 8.48
CA THR A 222 32.45 -4.78 7.20
C THR A 222 33.61 -4.56 6.25
N GLU A 223 33.79 -5.47 5.29
CA GLU A 223 34.87 -5.38 4.30
C GLU A 223 34.80 -4.07 3.49
N MET A 224 33.59 -3.59 3.18
CA MET A 224 33.40 -2.32 2.49
C MET A 224 33.94 -1.12 3.29
N MET A 225 33.76 -1.12 4.61
CA MET A 225 34.29 -0.06 5.48
C MET A 225 35.83 -0.08 5.50
N LEU A 226 36.42 -1.28 5.57
CA LEU A 226 37.87 -1.44 5.53
C LEU A 226 38.47 -1.04 4.18
N LYS A 227 37.82 -1.41 3.08
CA LYS A 227 38.24 -1.00 1.73
C LYS A 227 38.30 0.52 1.61
N PHE A 228 37.28 1.22 2.10
CA PHE A 228 37.30 2.68 2.11
C PHE A 228 38.45 3.22 2.99
N GLN A 229 38.58 2.72 4.22
CA GLN A 229 39.66 3.12 5.13
C GLN A 229 41.05 2.97 4.47
N HIS A 230 41.32 1.81 3.87
CA HIS A 230 42.60 1.53 3.22
C HIS A 230 42.82 2.36 1.96
N LYS A 231 41.80 2.49 1.10
CA LYS A 231 41.87 3.23 -0.16
C LYS A 231 42.21 4.70 0.05
N TYR A 232 41.74 5.28 1.15
CA TYR A 232 41.95 6.69 1.49
C TYR A 232 42.97 6.90 2.62
N CYS A 233 43.69 5.85 3.01
CA CYS A 233 44.72 5.89 4.06
C CYS A 233 44.24 6.51 5.39
N LEU A 234 43.00 6.19 5.79
CA LEU A 234 42.36 6.74 6.98
C LEU A 234 42.58 5.82 8.20
N LYS A 235 42.43 6.39 9.40
CA LYS A 235 42.35 5.63 10.66
C LYS A 235 40.96 5.84 11.26
N ILE A 236 39.98 5.07 10.81
CA ILE A 236 38.58 5.17 11.24
C ILE A 236 38.34 4.27 12.46
N PHE A 237 38.84 3.03 12.41
CA PHE A 237 38.73 2.05 13.48
C PHE A 237 40.04 1.96 14.27
N SER A 238 39.92 1.62 15.56
CA SER A 238 41.05 1.35 16.43
C SER A 238 41.74 0.02 16.07
N ASP A 239 43.01 -0.12 16.45
CA ASP A 239 43.78 -1.34 16.20
C ASP A 239 43.12 -2.57 16.88
N GLU A 240 42.53 -2.39 18.06
CA GLU A 240 41.81 -3.43 18.80
C GLU A 240 40.59 -3.94 18.02
N GLU A 241 39.76 -3.03 17.49
CA GLU A 241 38.59 -3.40 16.67
C GLU A 241 38.99 -4.10 15.37
N LEU A 242 40.10 -3.68 14.76
CA LEU A 242 40.63 -4.32 13.55
C LEU A 242 41.14 -5.73 13.85
N ILE A 243 41.87 -5.92 14.96
CA ILE A 243 42.34 -7.24 15.39
C ILE A 243 41.15 -8.16 15.61
N GLU A 244 40.13 -7.73 16.36
CA GLU A 244 38.92 -8.53 16.61
C GLU A 244 38.24 -8.95 15.29
N TYR A 245 38.12 -8.02 14.34
CA TYR A 245 37.56 -8.32 13.02
C TYR A 245 38.38 -9.39 12.28
N TYR A 246 39.70 -9.22 12.19
CA TYR A 246 40.56 -10.14 11.45
C TYR A 246 40.64 -11.52 12.10
N GLU A 247 40.65 -11.60 13.44
CA GLU A 247 40.56 -12.88 14.16
C GLU A 247 39.26 -13.62 13.84
N LYS A 248 38.13 -12.89 13.81
CA LYS A 248 36.83 -13.47 13.44
C LYS A 248 36.81 -13.96 11.99
N VAL A 249 37.39 -13.20 11.06
CA VAL A 249 37.52 -13.61 9.65
C VAL A 249 38.39 -14.86 9.55
N LEU A 250 39.53 -14.90 10.25
CA LEU A 250 40.45 -16.04 10.25
C LEU A 250 39.78 -17.30 10.82
N ASN A 251 39.05 -17.19 11.94
CA ASN A 251 38.28 -18.29 12.51
C ASN A 251 37.17 -18.79 11.58
N ASN A 252 36.48 -17.88 10.88
CA ASN A 252 35.48 -18.24 9.88
C ASN A 252 36.10 -18.97 8.68
N ILE A 253 37.24 -18.49 8.18
CA ILE A 253 37.98 -19.13 7.09
C ILE A 253 38.44 -20.53 7.52
N GLN A 254 39.03 -20.65 8.71
CA GLN A 254 39.49 -21.94 9.23
C GLN A 254 38.32 -22.92 9.40
N SER A 255 37.24 -22.52 10.06
CA SER A 255 36.09 -23.40 10.31
C SER A 255 35.34 -23.78 9.04
N PHE A 256 35.21 -22.87 8.07
CA PHE A 256 34.55 -23.15 6.79
C PHE A 256 35.42 -24.03 5.88
N ASN A 257 36.71 -23.71 5.75
CA ASN A 257 37.61 -24.46 4.89
C ASN A 257 37.88 -25.85 5.44
N LEU A 258 38.05 -26.03 6.75
CA LEU A 258 38.23 -27.35 7.36
C LEU A 258 37.01 -28.24 7.10
N LYS A 259 35.78 -27.72 7.30
CA LYS A 259 34.55 -28.45 6.98
C LYS A 259 34.43 -28.81 5.50
N ASN A 260 34.87 -27.94 4.60
CA ASN A 260 34.84 -28.22 3.17
C ASN A 260 35.91 -29.24 2.76
N ILE A 261 37.10 -29.18 3.36
CA ILE A 261 38.16 -30.16 3.16
C ILE A 261 37.70 -31.54 3.62
N GLU A 262 37.07 -31.64 4.79
CA GLU A 262 36.49 -32.91 5.30
C GLU A 262 35.44 -33.49 4.35
N LYS A 263 34.53 -32.64 3.83
CA LYS A 263 33.53 -33.07 2.84
C LYS A 263 34.18 -33.56 1.54
N LEU A 264 35.16 -32.83 1.02
CA LEU A 264 35.88 -33.23 -0.19
C LEU A 264 36.65 -34.53 0.02
N HIS A 265 37.26 -34.71 1.19
CA HIS A 265 37.95 -35.94 1.54
C HIS A 265 37.01 -37.14 1.57
N SER A 266 35.82 -37.00 2.18
CA SER A 266 34.78 -38.05 2.17
C SER A 266 34.37 -38.41 0.74
N ALA A 267 34.11 -37.41 -0.11
CA ALA A 267 33.71 -37.63 -1.50
C ALA A 267 34.80 -38.35 -2.33
N VAL A 268 36.08 -38.05 -2.06
CA VAL A 268 37.21 -38.75 -2.69
C VAL A 268 37.24 -40.21 -2.24
N GLN A 269 37.07 -40.50 -0.94
CA GLN A 269 37.05 -41.87 -0.42
C GLN A 269 35.90 -42.70 -1.00
N ASP A 270 34.71 -42.10 -1.15
CA ASP A 270 33.57 -42.76 -1.79
C ASP A 270 33.88 -43.12 -3.25
N SER A 271 34.47 -42.17 -3.99
CA SER A 271 34.89 -42.37 -5.39
C SER A 271 35.96 -43.46 -5.52
N GLU A 272 36.93 -43.52 -4.60
CA GLU A 272 37.96 -44.58 -4.57
C GLU A 272 37.35 -45.97 -4.32
N SER A 273 36.34 -46.05 -3.45
CA SER A 273 35.59 -47.27 -3.17
C SER A 273 34.85 -47.76 -4.42
N GLU A 274 34.17 -46.87 -5.15
CA GLU A 274 33.50 -47.19 -6.41
C GLU A 274 34.48 -47.67 -7.48
N ILE A 275 35.62 -46.97 -7.65
CA ILE A 275 36.68 -47.39 -8.59
C ILE A 275 37.19 -48.79 -8.24
N LYS A 276 37.36 -49.09 -6.95
CA LYS A 276 37.79 -50.42 -6.50
C LYS A 276 36.75 -51.49 -6.84
N GLN A 277 35.47 -51.23 -6.59
CA GLN A 277 34.38 -52.14 -6.96
C GLN A 277 34.35 -52.40 -8.47
N ILE A 278 34.46 -51.35 -9.29
CA ILE A 278 34.52 -51.47 -10.75
C ILE A 278 35.72 -52.32 -11.18
N LYS A 279 36.91 -52.08 -10.61
CA LYS A 279 38.12 -52.87 -10.90
C LYS A 279 37.95 -54.34 -10.54
N ASP A 280 37.29 -54.65 -9.43
CA ASP A 280 37.04 -56.02 -9.01
C ASP A 280 36.03 -56.72 -9.91
N ILE A 281 34.97 -56.03 -10.35
CA ILE A 281 34.01 -56.54 -11.36
C ILE A 281 34.74 -56.84 -12.69
N LEU A 282 35.57 -55.91 -13.18
CA LEU A 282 36.34 -56.10 -14.42
C LEU A 282 37.29 -57.32 -14.32
N LYS A 283 37.93 -57.54 -13.18
CA LYS A 283 38.76 -58.73 -12.94
C LYS A 283 37.96 -60.03 -12.96
N GLN A 284 36.74 -60.04 -12.45
CA GLN A 284 35.86 -61.22 -12.47
C GLN A 284 35.39 -61.53 -13.90
N LEU A 285 35.07 -60.51 -14.69
CA LEU A 285 34.67 -60.67 -16.08
C LEU A 285 35.82 -61.21 -16.96
N ASN A 286 37.06 -60.74 -16.74
CA ASN A 286 38.23 -61.19 -17.49
C ASN A 286 38.72 -62.61 -17.12
N LYS A 287 38.13 -63.26 -16.12
CA LYS A 287 38.45 -64.65 -15.72
C LYS A 287 37.47 -65.70 -16.27
N LYS A 288 36.41 -65.28 -16.94
CA LYS A 288 35.49 -66.15 -17.72
C LYS A 288 35.91 -66.15 -19.18
#